data_AF-A0A7S2ZKC4-F1
#
_entry.id   AF-A0A7S2ZKC4-F1
#
_cell.length_a   1.000
_cell.length_b   1.000
_cell.length_c   1.000
_cell.angle_alpha   90.00
_cell.angle_beta   90.00
_cell.angle_gamma   90.00
#
_symmetry.space_group_name_H-M   'P 1'
#
loop_
_entity.id
_entity.type
_entity.pdbx_description
1 polymer ?
#
loop_
_entity_poly.entity_id
_entity_poly.type
_entity_poly.pdbx_seq_one_letter_code
_entity_poly.pdbx_strand_id
1 'polypeptide(L)'
;MVQFHEGEIAVQVKAGTRGVAEELKRGISDRLDLEFGRNEFFRDLRMVYLAAVDRYGDVWVSEASGEKGFFQAPDPNTLQVDVSNDYLLHGDPVREIFEEQSDTQVGVLAIDFDKRRRYRTNGQFLATKSTNGKVAVRVAEAFPNCPKYIQRRSIVGKRDTSGNQVLSGVQLPKEAIAMIQKADTLVFGTRNPRTGADVNLRGGNPGFVRVPSSSEIMWPEYRGNGMFNSSGNLEVDHHAGLLFIDYEGSGNILQVVGEASSDWDPQETFEGSTRAIRFRVKKFRLYTGSEPYEWKLNAFSDYNPVVAGHDQTGDRAGPFPVQVKLVKVVKESDSVSTFRFLAPRPVKFLPGQYASFDFQIAELGDFTRTWTLSETANSTTRGDVTLEISVKRKPGGVISNWLHDKAELGMEVTLTGIGGDCEPLAATPMLFLLIRNGTRRIDRLAAN
;
A
#
# COMPACT_ATOMS: atom_id res chain seq x y z
N MET A 1 -21.42 9.60 5.26
CA MET A 1 -21.04 8.87 4.03
C MET A 1 -19.84 9.60 3.46
N VAL A 2 -18.67 8.96 3.43
CA VAL A 2 -17.42 9.59 2.97
C VAL A 2 -17.54 9.90 1.47
N GLN A 3 -17.14 11.10 1.05
CA GLN A 3 -17.18 11.55 -0.35
C GLN A 3 -15.78 11.83 -0.86
N PHE A 4 -15.46 11.37 -2.08
CA PHE A 4 -14.25 11.82 -2.76
C PHE A 4 -14.30 13.33 -2.93
N HIS A 5 -13.15 13.98 -2.74
CA HIS A 5 -13.06 15.42 -2.93
C HIS A 5 -12.82 15.75 -4.41
N GLU A 6 -12.89 17.03 -4.76
CA GLU A 6 -12.87 17.49 -6.15
C GLU A 6 -11.61 17.08 -6.94
N GLY A 7 -10.44 17.14 -6.31
CA GLY A 7 -9.17 16.71 -6.91
C GLY A 7 -9.13 15.21 -7.22
N GLU A 8 -9.58 14.34 -6.30
CA GLU A 8 -9.70 12.90 -6.57
C GLU A 8 -10.62 12.63 -7.77
N ILE A 9 -11.78 13.30 -7.83
CA ILE A 9 -12.71 13.18 -8.95
C ILE A 9 -12.05 13.66 -10.25
N ALA A 10 -11.32 14.78 -10.23
CA ALA A 10 -10.62 15.31 -11.39
C ALA A 10 -9.58 14.33 -11.95
N VAL A 11 -8.75 13.75 -11.09
CA VAL A 11 -7.77 12.71 -11.50
C VAL A 11 -8.47 11.46 -12.00
N GLN A 12 -9.54 11.00 -11.35
CA GLN A 12 -10.30 9.83 -11.76
C GLN A 12 -10.95 10.02 -13.14
N VAL A 13 -11.42 11.23 -13.47
CA VAL A 13 -11.93 11.56 -14.81
C VAL A 13 -10.80 11.55 -15.83
N LYS A 14 -9.68 12.23 -15.54
CA LYS A 14 -8.49 12.23 -16.42
C LYS A 14 -7.95 10.82 -16.67
N ALA A 15 -8.02 9.95 -15.66
CA ALA A 15 -7.54 8.57 -15.71
C ALA A 15 -8.58 7.55 -16.23
N GLY A 16 -9.84 7.96 -16.45
CA GLY A 16 -10.91 7.07 -16.89
C GLY A 16 -11.40 6.03 -15.85
N THR A 17 -11.22 6.28 -14.55
CA THR A 17 -11.46 5.30 -13.46
C THR A 17 -12.66 5.63 -12.56
N ARG A 18 -13.53 6.58 -12.93
CA ARG A 18 -14.61 7.08 -12.06
C ARG A 18 -15.56 5.99 -11.56
N GLY A 19 -15.87 4.99 -12.39
CA GLY A 19 -16.69 3.84 -12.00
C GLY A 19 -16.02 2.96 -10.93
N VAL A 20 -14.70 2.81 -10.98
CA VAL A 20 -13.88 2.04 -10.01
C VAL A 20 -13.90 2.71 -8.65
N ALA A 21 -13.73 4.03 -8.63
CA ALA A 21 -13.63 4.81 -7.41
C ALA A 21 -14.94 4.75 -6.61
N GLU A 22 -16.10 4.96 -7.25
CA GLU A 22 -17.40 4.91 -6.57
C GLU A 22 -17.70 3.55 -5.93
N GLU A 23 -17.16 2.45 -6.45
CA GLU A 23 -17.23 1.14 -5.76
C GLU A 23 -16.38 1.11 -4.50
N LEU A 24 -15.14 1.61 -4.59
CA LEU A 24 -14.15 1.57 -3.51
C LEU A 24 -14.48 2.53 -2.37
N LYS A 25 -15.24 3.59 -2.64
CA LYS A 25 -15.82 4.50 -1.66
C LYS A 25 -16.56 3.78 -0.53
N ARG A 26 -17.21 2.64 -0.85
CA ARG A 26 -17.94 1.81 0.15
C ARG A 26 -17.02 1.11 1.14
N GLY A 27 -15.73 0.99 0.81
CA GLY A 27 -14.71 0.44 1.68
C GLY A 27 -14.08 1.48 2.61
N ILE A 28 -14.33 2.78 2.38
CA ILE A 28 -13.87 3.87 3.24
C ILE A 28 -14.87 4.05 4.38
N SER A 29 -14.38 3.90 5.60
CA SER A 29 -15.18 4.01 6.82
C SER A 29 -14.77 5.25 7.59
N ASP A 30 -15.69 5.87 8.32
CA ASP A 30 -15.39 6.92 9.31
C ASP A 30 -14.96 6.35 10.67
N ARG A 31 -14.77 5.03 10.73
CA ARG A 31 -14.39 4.25 11.91
C ARG A 31 -13.45 3.12 11.52
N LEU A 32 -12.56 2.75 12.43
CA LEU A 32 -11.70 1.57 12.32
C LEU A 32 -12.55 0.31 12.41
N ASP A 33 -12.23 -0.66 11.57
CA ASP A 33 -12.72 -2.03 11.73
C ASP A 33 -11.75 -2.78 12.66
N LEU A 34 -12.19 -3.00 13.89
CA LEU A 34 -11.41 -3.67 14.95
C LEU A 34 -11.77 -5.16 15.10
N GLU A 35 -12.64 -5.69 14.26
CA GLU A 35 -13.06 -7.09 14.31
C GLU A 35 -11.98 -8.03 13.75
N PHE A 36 -12.14 -9.34 13.98
CA PHE A 36 -11.34 -10.41 13.35
C PHE A 36 -9.81 -10.23 13.43
N GLY A 37 -9.27 -9.89 14.60
CA GLY A 37 -7.82 -9.81 14.78
C GLY A 37 -7.19 -8.48 14.36
N ARG A 38 -7.99 -7.47 13.98
CA ARG A 38 -7.47 -6.17 13.51
C ARG A 38 -7.02 -5.25 14.65
N ASN A 39 -7.57 -5.41 15.85
CA ASN A 39 -7.05 -4.69 17.00
C ASN A 39 -5.63 -5.15 17.37
N GLU A 40 -5.38 -6.46 17.30
CA GLU A 40 -4.06 -7.06 17.47
C GLU A 40 -3.09 -6.58 16.40
N PHE A 41 -3.53 -6.43 15.15
CA PHE A 41 -2.71 -5.85 14.09
C PHE A 41 -2.14 -4.49 14.49
N PHE A 42 -2.96 -3.56 14.99
CA PHE A 42 -2.47 -2.25 15.42
C PHE A 42 -1.47 -2.35 16.58
N ARG A 43 -1.79 -3.17 17.60
CA ARG A 43 -0.95 -3.35 18.79
C ARG A 43 0.37 -4.05 18.50
N ASP A 44 0.40 -4.97 17.54
CA ASP A 44 1.58 -5.75 17.18
C ASP A 44 2.58 -5.00 16.30
N LEU A 45 2.18 -3.86 15.72
CA LEU A 45 3.10 -3.05 14.94
C LEU A 45 4.25 -2.56 15.81
N ARG A 46 5.40 -2.40 15.15
CA ARG A 46 6.58 -1.73 15.71
C ARG A 46 6.98 -0.47 14.96
N MET A 47 6.22 -0.11 13.93
CA MET A 47 6.47 1.06 13.11
C MET A 47 5.14 1.54 12.52
N VAL A 48 4.95 2.85 12.46
CA VAL A 48 3.87 3.52 11.71
C VAL A 48 4.43 4.77 11.02
N TYR A 49 3.81 5.19 9.92
CA TYR A 49 4.08 6.49 9.33
C TYR A 49 3.01 7.50 9.68
N LEU A 50 3.44 8.72 9.96
CA LEU A 50 2.61 9.86 10.28
C LEU A 50 2.89 10.96 9.26
N ALA A 51 1.84 11.58 8.72
CA ALA A 51 1.95 12.86 8.04
C ALA A 51 1.18 13.92 8.81
N ALA A 52 1.80 15.08 9.03
CA ALA A 52 1.18 16.22 9.67
C ALA A 52 1.58 17.51 8.95
N VAL A 53 0.75 18.55 9.09
CA VAL A 53 0.95 19.84 8.45
C VAL A 53 1.37 20.86 9.50
N ASP A 54 2.46 21.58 9.26
CA ASP A 54 2.87 22.67 10.14
C ASP A 54 2.05 23.96 9.90
N ARG A 55 2.24 24.96 10.77
CA ARG A 55 1.58 26.27 10.66
C ARG A 55 1.90 27.03 9.36
N TYR A 56 2.95 26.64 8.63
CA TYR A 56 3.35 27.23 7.36
C TYR A 56 2.73 26.51 6.17
N GLY A 57 1.98 25.41 6.40
CA GLY A 57 1.37 24.59 5.37
C GLY A 57 2.30 23.49 4.82
N ASP A 58 3.50 23.34 5.38
CA ASP A 58 4.42 22.31 4.96
C ASP A 58 3.97 20.93 5.49
N VAL A 59 4.01 19.93 4.61
CA VAL A 59 3.65 18.55 4.94
C VAL A 59 4.92 17.82 5.37
N TRP A 60 4.98 17.43 6.64
CA TRP A 60 6.03 16.59 7.19
C TRP A 60 5.58 15.14 7.27
N VAL A 61 6.51 14.22 7.01
CA VAL A 61 6.27 12.78 7.08
C VAL A 61 7.33 12.17 7.98
N SER A 62 6.88 11.46 9.01
CA SER A 62 7.76 10.85 10.01
C SER A 62 7.41 9.39 10.22
N GLU A 63 8.40 8.66 10.68
CA GLU A 63 8.28 7.29 11.15
C GLU A 63 8.29 7.31 12.67
N ALA A 64 7.25 6.74 13.28
CA ALA A 64 7.28 6.40 14.69
C ALA A 64 7.55 4.90 14.84
N SER A 65 8.62 4.56 15.56
CA SER A 65 9.08 3.18 15.75
C SER A 65 9.19 2.85 17.22
N GLY A 66 8.55 1.75 17.65
CA GLY A 66 8.47 1.39 19.05
C GLY A 66 8.15 -0.08 19.32
N GLU A 67 8.22 -0.46 20.60
CA GLU A 67 7.82 -1.80 21.01
C GLU A 67 6.31 -2.00 20.88
N LYS A 68 5.89 -3.27 20.78
CA LYS A 68 4.47 -3.62 20.67
C LYS A 68 3.64 -2.91 21.75
N GLY A 69 2.55 -2.26 21.33
CA GLY A 69 1.68 -1.45 22.18
C GLY A 69 1.98 0.05 22.17
N PHE A 70 3.06 0.52 21.53
CA PHE A 70 3.27 1.96 21.31
C PHE A 70 2.19 2.57 20.40
N PHE A 71 1.60 1.76 19.52
CA PHE A 71 0.48 2.12 18.65
C PHE A 71 -0.72 1.23 18.93
N GLN A 72 -1.91 1.81 19.07
CA GLN A 72 -3.12 1.06 19.40
C GLN A 72 -4.40 1.78 18.97
N ALA A 73 -5.48 1.00 18.86
CA ALA A 73 -6.82 1.51 18.62
C ALA A 73 -7.71 1.18 19.85
N PRO A 74 -7.79 2.07 20.86
CA PRO A 74 -8.58 1.80 22.07
C PRO A 74 -10.08 1.63 21.77
N ASP A 75 -10.58 2.30 20.73
CA ASP A 75 -11.96 2.22 20.26
C ASP A 75 -12.02 2.46 18.73
N PRO A 76 -13.15 2.15 18.07
CA PRO A 76 -13.25 2.31 16.61
C PRO A 76 -13.07 3.74 16.08
N ASN A 77 -13.07 4.77 16.94
CA ASN A 77 -13.04 6.18 16.51
C ASN A 77 -11.71 6.85 16.85
N THR A 78 -10.79 6.15 17.50
CA THR A 78 -9.58 6.73 18.05
C THR A 78 -8.38 5.83 17.77
N LEU A 79 -7.33 6.39 17.18
CA LEU A 79 -5.99 5.83 17.23
C LEU A 79 -5.19 6.53 18.32
N GLN A 80 -4.29 5.79 18.96
CA GLN A 80 -3.31 6.32 19.89
C GLN A 80 -1.91 5.88 19.45
N VAL A 81 -1.00 6.84 19.37
CA VAL A 81 0.41 6.62 19.03
C VAL A 81 1.27 7.29 20.09
N ASP A 82 2.24 6.56 20.64
CA ASP A 82 3.28 7.15 21.48
C ASP A 82 4.36 7.76 20.58
N VAL A 83 4.49 9.08 20.68
CA VAL A 83 5.43 9.92 19.90
C VAL A 83 6.42 10.63 20.80
N SER A 84 6.65 10.09 22.00
CA SER A 84 7.73 10.53 22.90
C SER A 84 9.12 10.37 22.26
N ASN A 85 10.16 10.89 22.92
CA ASN A 85 11.57 10.79 22.46
C ASN A 85 12.03 9.34 22.25
N ASP A 86 11.34 8.37 22.84
CA ASP A 86 11.66 6.96 22.72
C ASP A 86 11.19 6.37 21.37
N TYR A 87 10.24 7.04 20.69
CA TYR A 87 9.56 6.48 19.51
C TYR A 87 9.52 7.39 18.27
N LEU A 88 9.71 8.71 18.43
CA LEU A 88 10.05 9.63 17.34
C LEU A 88 11.46 10.17 17.53
N LEU A 89 12.11 10.51 16.42
CA LEU A 89 13.43 11.13 16.44
C LEU A 89 13.44 12.40 17.29
N HIS A 90 14.54 12.63 18.00
CA HIS A 90 14.71 13.88 18.73
C HIS A 90 14.72 15.06 17.74
N GLY A 91 13.87 16.06 17.98
CA GLY A 91 13.67 17.16 17.05
C GLY A 91 12.98 16.72 15.74
N ASP A 92 12.10 15.73 15.79
CA ASP A 92 11.25 15.37 14.66
C ASP A 92 10.14 16.44 14.45
N PRO A 93 9.96 16.97 13.22
CA PRO A 93 8.96 17.99 12.93
C PRO A 93 7.51 17.60 13.23
N VAL A 94 7.13 16.33 13.05
CA VAL A 94 5.76 15.87 13.33
C VAL A 94 5.48 15.93 14.83
N ARG A 95 6.50 15.68 15.66
CA ARG A 95 6.40 15.88 17.09
C ARG A 95 6.24 17.35 17.47
N GLU A 96 7.11 18.22 16.93
CA GLU A 96 7.04 19.68 17.14
C GLU A 96 5.62 20.19 16.82
N ILE A 97 5.02 19.70 15.74
CA ILE A 97 3.64 20.01 15.37
C ILE A 97 2.62 19.62 16.45
N PHE A 98 2.72 18.43 17.04
CA PHE A 98 1.81 17.98 18.09
C PHE A 98 2.00 18.71 19.43
N GLU A 99 3.21 19.19 19.70
CA GLU A 99 3.52 19.98 20.90
C GLU A 99 3.05 21.44 20.76
N GLU A 100 3.12 22.01 19.56
CA GLU A 100 2.82 23.43 19.31
C GLU A 100 1.38 23.71 18.86
N GLN A 101 0.68 22.72 18.27
CA GLN A 101 -0.63 22.92 17.65
C GLN A 101 -1.68 22.00 18.29
N SER A 102 -2.90 22.51 18.46
CA SER A 102 -4.01 21.76 19.08
C SER A 102 -5.04 21.22 18.08
N ASP A 103 -4.99 21.67 16.83
CA ASP A 103 -5.89 21.29 15.76
C ASP A 103 -5.10 21.02 14.47
N THR A 104 -4.60 19.79 14.35
CA THR A 104 -3.80 19.34 13.22
C THR A 104 -4.44 18.13 12.58
N GLN A 105 -4.55 18.13 11.25
CA GLN A 105 -4.95 16.95 10.50
C GLN A 105 -3.77 16.00 10.33
N VAL A 106 -4.01 14.70 10.53
CA VAL A 106 -2.99 13.66 10.58
C VAL A 106 -3.35 12.54 9.62
N GLY A 107 -2.41 12.22 8.73
CA GLY A 107 -2.42 10.95 8.00
C GLY A 107 -1.65 9.91 8.81
N VAL A 108 -2.17 8.69 8.91
CA VAL A 108 -1.53 7.56 9.57
C VAL A 108 -1.52 6.36 8.63
N LEU A 109 -0.35 5.79 8.38
CA LEU A 109 -0.19 4.51 7.69
C LEU A 109 0.37 3.47 8.66
N ALA A 110 -0.52 2.60 9.13
CA ALA A 110 -0.17 1.41 9.89
C ALA A 110 0.30 0.34 8.91
N ILE A 111 1.53 -0.18 9.05
CA ILE A 111 2.12 -1.11 8.09
C ILE A 111 2.89 -2.25 8.76
N ASP A 112 2.65 -3.46 8.25
CA ASP A 112 3.41 -4.67 8.56
C ASP A 112 4.12 -5.11 7.27
N PHE A 113 5.43 -4.88 7.20
CA PHE A 113 6.25 -5.22 6.03
C PHE A 113 6.38 -6.73 5.83
N ASP A 114 6.44 -7.53 6.90
CA ASP A 114 6.62 -8.97 6.78
C ASP A 114 5.37 -9.63 6.19
N LYS A 115 4.18 -9.24 6.67
CA LYS A 115 2.90 -9.75 6.14
C LYS A 115 2.36 -8.94 4.95
N ARG A 116 3.09 -7.91 4.51
CA ARG A 116 2.69 -6.92 3.49
C ARG A 116 1.29 -6.35 3.71
N ARG A 117 0.95 -6.03 4.95
CA ARG A 117 -0.37 -5.47 5.30
C ARG A 117 -0.25 -4.00 5.58
N ARG A 118 -1.23 -3.22 5.12
CA ARG A 118 -1.33 -1.81 5.49
C ARG A 118 -2.76 -1.38 5.75
N TYR A 119 -2.91 -0.46 6.68
CA TYR A 119 -4.17 0.15 7.04
C TYR A 119 -3.97 1.66 7.10
N ARG A 120 -4.69 2.36 6.23
CA ARG A 120 -4.60 3.82 6.14
C ARG A 120 -5.70 4.43 6.99
N THR A 121 -5.34 5.48 7.72
CA THR A 121 -6.26 6.29 8.50
C THR A 121 -5.95 7.76 8.32
N ASN A 122 -6.94 8.58 7.99
CA ASN A 122 -6.85 10.03 8.08
C ASN A 122 -7.74 10.50 9.23
N GLY A 123 -7.31 11.54 9.94
CA GLY A 123 -7.99 11.98 11.14
C GLY A 123 -7.48 13.29 11.70
N GLN A 124 -8.01 13.65 12.86
CA GLN A 124 -7.69 14.90 13.54
C GLN A 124 -6.98 14.63 14.87
N PHE A 125 -5.89 15.34 15.10
CA PHE A 125 -5.17 15.34 16.38
C PHE A 125 -6.07 15.83 17.52
N LEU A 126 -6.02 15.14 18.67
CA LEU A 126 -6.76 15.46 19.88
C LEU A 126 -5.83 15.86 21.01
N ALA A 127 -5.38 17.12 21.03
CA ALA A 127 -4.49 17.61 22.07
C ALA A 127 -5.02 17.37 23.50
N THR A 128 -6.33 17.57 23.71
CA THR A 128 -6.97 17.38 25.03
C THR A 128 -7.00 15.92 25.52
N LYS A 129 -6.83 14.96 24.61
CA LYS A 129 -6.74 13.52 24.94
C LYS A 129 -5.32 13.00 24.89
N SER A 130 -4.34 13.88 24.69
CA SER A 130 -2.94 13.51 24.54
C SER A 130 -2.18 13.83 25.81
N THR A 131 -1.41 12.86 26.32
CA THR A 131 -0.69 12.96 27.60
C THR A 131 0.66 12.28 27.50
N ASN A 132 1.70 12.90 28.06
CA ASN A 132 3.05 12.31 28.16
C ASN A 132 3.59 11.71 26.84
N GLY A 133 3.45 12.43 25.72
CA GLY A 133 3.90 11.96 24.40
C GLY A 133 2.95 10.98 23.71
N LYS A 134 1.88 10.52 24.36
CA LYS A 134 0.84 9.72 23.71
C LYS A 134 -0.17 10.62 23.03
N VAL A 135 -0.14 10.61 21.70
CA VAL A 135 -1.02 11.39 20.83
C VAL A 135 -2.24 10.58 20.45
N ALA A 136 -3.41 11.19 20.62
CA ALA A 136 -4.69 10.62 20.17
C ALA A 136 -5.14 11.26 18.85
N VAL A 137 -5.60 10.43 17.91
CA VAL A 137 -6.11 10.84 16.59
C VAL A 137 -7.56 10.36 16.46
N ARG A 138 -8.51 11.29 16.27
CA ARG A 138 -9.89 10.96 15.91
C ARG A 138 -9.94 10.54 14.46
N VAL A 139 -10.46 9.35 14.21
CA VAL A 139 -10.61 8.76 12.88
C VAL A 139 -11.69 9.54 12.10
N ALA A 140 -11.34 9.94 10.88
CA ALA A 140 -12.27 10.54 9.92
C ALA A 140 -12.44 9.64 8.69
N GLU A 141 -11.35 9.00 8.24
CA GLU A 141 -11.36 8.01 7.17
C GLU A 141 -10.43 6.86 7.53
N ALA A 142 -10.85 5.62 7.31
CA ALA A 142 -10.13 4.43 7.69
C ALA A 142 -10.43 3.29 6.71
N PHE A 143 -9.40 2.67 6.16
CA PHE A 143 -9.55 1.50 5.29
C PHE A 143 -8.26 0.70 5.12
N PRO A 144 -8.36 -0.64 4.93
CA PRO A 144 -7.22 -1.45 4.52
C PRO A 144 -6.84 -1.11 3.07
N ASN A 145 -5.54 -1.02 2.81
CA ASN A 145 -5.01 -0.82 1.46
C ASN A 145 -4.35 -2.09 0.92
N CYS A 146 -4.36 -2.23 -0.41
CA CYS A 146 -3.82 -3.39 -1.12
C CYS A 146 -2.31 -3.59 -0.82
N PRO A 147 -1.80 -4.84 -0.71
CA PRO A 147 -0.39 -5.13 -0.41
C PRO A 147 0.61 -4.79 -1.53
N LYS A 148 0.12 -4.38 -2.73
CA LYS A 148 0.99 -4.06 -3.87
C LYS A 148 2.08 -3.06 -3.50
N TYR A 149 3.28 -3.29 -4.04
CA TYR A 149 4.48 -2.46 -3.89
C TYR A 149 5.12 -2.46 -2.50
N ILE A 150 4.62 -3.24 -1.54
CA ILE A 150 5.26 -3.37 -0.23
C ILE A 150 6.38 -4.40 -0.34
N GLN A 151 7.62 -3.97 -0.10
CA GLN A 151 8.76 -4.88 -0.03
C GLN A 151 8.67 -5.70 1.27
N ARG A 152 8.90 -7.02 1.20
CA ARG A 152 8.81 -7.87 2.37
C ARG A 152 10.10 -7.73 3.18
N ARG A 153 9.99 -7.27 4.42
CA ARG A 153 11.13 -7.11 5.34
C ARG A 153 10.79 -7.61 6.72
N SER A 154 11.81 -8.06 7.44
CA SER A 154 11.73 -8.38 8.86
C SER A 154 12.79 -7.62 9.65
N ILE A 155 12.44 -7.26 10.88
CA ILE A 155 13.41 -6.74 11.84
C ILE A 155 14.18 -7.93 12.39
N VAL A 156 15.49 -7.88 12.30
CA VAL A 156 16.42 -8.93 12.74
C VAL A 156 17.20 -8.54 13.99
N GLY A 157 17.20 -7.25 14.35
CA GLY A 157 17.94 -6.73 15.48
C GLY A 157 17.54 -5.29 15.82
N LYS A 158 18.27 -4.71 16.77
CA LYS A 158 18.19 -3.28 17.10
C LYS A 158 19.51 -2.63 16.72
N ARG A 159 19.43 -1.42 16.17
CA ARG A 159 20.60 -0.59 15.87
C ARG A 159 20.86 0.34 17.05
N ASP A 160 22.14 0.57 17.35
CA ASP A 160 22.50 1.67 18.24
C ASP A 160 22.37 3.00 17.48
N THR A 161 21.49 3.87 17.97
CA THR A 161 21.23 5.19 17.39
C THR A 161 21.99 6.30 18.11
N SER A 162 22.91 5.95 19.01
CA SER A 162 23.75 6.91 19.73
C SER A 162 24.66 7.70 18.79
N GLY A 163 24.77 9.01 19.03
CA GLY A 163 25.65 9.88 18.24
C GLY A 163 25.12 10.24 16.85
N ASN A 164 23.81 10.06 16.60
CA ASN A 164 23.18 10.54 15.38
C ASN A 164 23.34 12.06 15.19
N GLN A 165 23.39 12.49 13.93
CA GLN A 165 23.47 13.88 13.54
C GLN A 165 22.31 14.23 12.62
N VAL A 166 21.92 15.51 12.65
CA VAL A 166 20.88 16.04 11.78
C VAL A 166 21.50 17.08 10.86
N LEU A 167 21.47 16.80 9.57
CA LEU A 167 21.80 17.76 8.53
C LEU A 167 20.51 18.34 7.95
N SER A 168 20.41 19.66 7.89
CA SER A 168 19.26 20.36 7.29
C SER A 168 19.73 21.30 6.19
N GLY A 169 18.90 21.49 5.17
CA GLY A 169 19.20 22.42 4.09
C GLY A 169 18.07 22.53 3.08
N VAL A 170 18.34 23.25 1.98
CA VAL A 170 17.37 23.54 0.90
C VAL A 170 17.69 22.84 -0.42
N GLN A 171 18.85 22.18 -0.50
CA GLN A 171 19.30 21.39 -1.65
C GLN A 171 19.82 20.05 -1.17
N LEU A 172 19.42 18.96 -1.83
CA LEU A 172 19.82 17.62 -1.44
C LEU A 172 21.34 17.44 -1.59
N PRO A 173 22.04 17.04 -0.51
CA PRO A 173 23.47 16.73 -0.57
C PRO A 173 23.67 15.37 -1.27
N LYS A 174 24.91 15.08 -1.68
CA LYS A 174 25.24 13.89 -2.48
C LYS A 174 24.84 12.58 -1.79
N GLU A 175 24.98 12.51 -0.48
CA GLU A 175 24.59 11.36 0.34
C GLU A 175 23.07 11.13 0.33
N ALA A 176 22.26 12.20 0.38
CA ALA A 176 20.81 12.10 0.29
C ALA A 176 20.36 11.65 -1.11
N ILE A 177 21.00 12.18 -2.16
CA ILE A 177 20.74 11.75 -3.55
C ILE A 177 21.05 10.27 -3.73
N ALA A 178 22.20 9.80 -3.25
CA ALA A 178 22.59 8.40 -3.33
C ALA A 178 21.64 7.48 -2.54
N MET A 179 21.14 7.94 -1.39
CA MET A 179 20.13 7.25 -0.61
C MET A 179 18.81 7.13 -1.37
N ILE A 180 18.31 8.22 -1.96
CA ILE A 180 17.07 8.21 -2.75
C ILE A 180 17.18 7.27 -3.95
N GLN A 181 18.31 7.29 -4.67
CA GLN A 181 18.51 6.43 -5.85
C GLN A 181 18.54 4.93 -5.52
N LYS A 182 18.97 4.57 -4.30
CA LYS A 182 18.98 3.19 -3.82
C LYS A 182 17.67 2.76 -3.16
N ALA A 183 16.80 3.70 -2.85
CA ALA A 183 15.55 3.43 -2.16
C ALA A 183 14.65 2.52 -3.01
N ASP A 184 14.00 1.58 -2.33
CA ASP A 184 12.97 0.70 -2.89
C ASP A 184 11.56 1.01 -2.32
N THR A 185 11.53 1.98 -1.39
CA THR A 185 10.37 2.40 -0.62
C THR A 185 10.43 3.92 -0.46
N LEU A 186 9.32 4.57 -0.79
CA LEU A 186 9.10 6.00 -0.60
C LEU A 186 7.79 6.17 0.16
N VAL A 187 7.83 6.88 1.30
CA VAL A 187 6.61 7.30 1.99
C VAL A 187 6.28 8.71 1.55
N PHE A 188 5.04 8.91 1.13
CA PHE A 188 4.57 10.13 0.47
C PHE A 188 3.39 10.72 1.24
N GLY A 189 3.61 11.89 1.82
CA GLY A 189 2.61 12.70 2.49
C GLY A 189 2.05 13.76 1.54
N THR A 190 0.73 13.89 1.51
CA THR A 190 0.03 14.94 0.74
C THR A 190 -1.02 15.58 1.62
N ARG A 191 -1.60 16.70 1.16
CA ARG A 191 -2.62 17.41 1.90
C ARG A 191 -3.81 17.74 1.00
N ASN A 192 -4.99 17.65 1.58
CA ASN A 192 -6.16 18.36 1.11
C ASN A 192 -6.47 19.52 2.07
N PRO A 193 -6.71 20.75 1.59
CA PRO A 193 -7.08 21.86 2.46
C PRO A 193 -8.36 21.63 3.27
N ARG A 194 -9.26 20.76 2.79
CA ARG A 194 -10.53 20.42 3.45
C ARG A 194 -10.49 19.11 4.22
N THR A 195 -9.94 18.05 3.64
CA THR A 195 -9.96 16.70 4.24
C THR A 195 -8.69 16.36 5.02
N GLY A 196 -7.67 17.22 4.98
CA GLY A 196 -6.49 17.10 5.85
C GLY A 196 -5.30 16.37 5.22
N ALA A 197 -4.36 15.97 6.08
CA ALA A 197 -3.16 15.24 5.67
C ALA A 197 -3.48 13.79 5.28
N ASP A 198 -2.73 13.29 4.31
CA ASP A 198 -2.72 11.90 3.86
C ASP A 198 -1.29 11.38 3.86
N VAL A 199 -1.11 10.09 4.10
CA VAL A 199 0.18 9.41 3.97
C VAL A 199 0.01 8.05 3.31
N ASN A 200 0.87 7.78 2.34
CA ASN A 200 0.89 6.53 1.61
C ASN A 200 2.31 6.06 1.34
N LEU A 201 2.45 4.81 0.91
CA LEU A 201 3.72 4.21 0.55
C LEU A 201 3.71 3.84 -0.93
N ARG A 202 4.79 4.22 -1.62
CA ARG A 202 5.17 3.78 -2.95
C ARG A 202 6.38 2.87 -2.84
N GLY A 203 6.44 1.84 -3.66
CA GLY A 203 7.59 0.94 -3.70
C GLY A 203 7.96 0.57 -5.12
N GLY A 204 9.23 0.23 -5.29
CA GLY A 204 9.80 -0.22 -6.54
C GLY A 204 11.17 -0.84 -6.32
N ASN A 205 11.81 -1.26 -7.41
CA ASN A 205 13.21 -1.66 -7.34
C ASN A 205 14.10 -0.41 -7.24
N PRO A 206 15.31 -0.49 -6.66
CA PRO A 206 16.27 0.61 -6.67
C PRO A 206 16.34 1.30 -8.03
N GLY A 207 16.38 2.64 -8.03
CA GLY A 207 16.30 3.46 -9.23
C GLY A 207 14.87 3.79 -9.71
N PHE A 208 13.81 3.30 -9.05
CA PHE A 208 12.45 3.73 -9.37
C PHE A 208 12.20 5.21 -9.04
N VAL A 209 12.92 5.74 -8.05
CA VAL A 209 12.98 7.18 -7.77
C VAL A 209 14.23 7.73 -8.42
N ARG A 210 14.04 8.73 -9.28
CA ARG A 210 15.12 9.47 -9.94
C ARG A 210 15.28 10.84 -9.32
N VAL A 211 16.48 11.39 -9.42
CA VAL A 211 16.84 12.70 -8.91
C VAL A 211 17.48 13.51 -10.04
N PRO A 212 16.70 14.20 -10.89
CA PRO A 212 17.22 14.97 -12.02
C PRO A 212 18.16 16.11 -11.60
N SER A 213 17.98 16.65 -10.40
CA SER A 213 18.84 17.67 -9.81
C SER A 213 18.78 17.64 -8.28
N SER A 214 19.67 18.37 -7.59
CA SER A 214 19.63 18.51 -6.13
C SER A 214 18.35 19.15 -5.58
N SER A 215 17.48 19.67 -6.45
CA SER A 215 16.22 20.32 -6.10
C SER A 215 14.99 19.65 -6.73
N GLU A 216 15.16 18.53 -7.43
CA GLU A 216 14.06 17.82 -8.09
C GLU A 216 14.18 16.31 -7.86
N ILE A 217 13.07 15.70 -7.46
CA ILE A 217 12.88 14.26 -7.35
C ILE A 217 11.71 13.88 -8.26
N MET A 218 11.79 12.72 -8.91
CA MET A 218 10.67 12.21 -9.69
C MET A 218 10.54 10.70 -9.57
N TRP A 219 9.31 10.21 -9.62
CA TRP A 219 9.01 8.78 -9.64
C TRP A 219 7.75 8.50 -10.47
N PRO A 220 7.53 7.26 -10.91
CA PRO A 220 6.38 6.90 -11.71
C PRO A 220 5.07 6.83 -10.88
N GLU A 221 3.96 7.30 -11.47
CA GLU A 221 2.61 7.11 -10.91
C GLU A 221 1.94 5.87 -11.54
N TYR A 222 2.25 4.70 -11.00
CA TYR A 222 1.71 3.42 -11.47
C TYR A 222 0.20 3.28 -11.23
N ARG A 223 -0.40 2.30 -11.91
CA ARG A 223 -1.80 1.90 -11.67
C ARG A 223 -2.01 1.39 -10.23
N GLY A 224 -2.66 2.22 -9.42
CA GLY A 224 -3.07 1.89 -8.05
C GLY A 224 -4.46 1.25 -7.97
N ASN A 225 -5.15 1.47 -6.85
CA ASN A 225 -6.54 1.03 -6.66
C ASN A 225 -7.57 1.94 -7.36
N GLY A 226 -7.14 3.04 -8.00
CA GLY A 226 -8.05 3.98 -8.66
C GLY A 226 -8.73 4.99 -7.74
N MET A 227 -8.41 5.03 -6.44
CA MET A 227 -8.92 6.06 -5.53
C MET A 227 -8.20 7.41 -5.69
N PHE A 228 -6.95 7.41 -6.16
CA PHE A 228 -6.15 8.61 -6.43
C PHE A 228 -6.05 9.58 -5.26
N ASN A 229 -5.95 9.09 -4.01
CA ASN A 229 -5.95 9.97 -2.85
C ASN A 229 -4.77 10.95 -2.85
N SER A 230 -3.55 10.46 -3.12
CA SER A 230 -2.38 11.34 -3.15
C SER A 230 -2.38 12.24 -4.38
N SER A 231 -2.53 11.69 -5.59
CA SER A 231 -2.55 12.50 -6.83
C SER A 231 -3.73 13.46 -6.90
N GLY A 232 -4.88 13.09 -6.31
CA GLY A 232 -6.06 13.93 -6.19
C GLY A 232 -5.82 15.11 -5.27
N ASN A 233 -5.15 14.90 -4.13
CA ASN A 233 -4.68 15.99 -3.27
C ASN A 233 -3.79 16.97 -4.07
N LEU A 234 -2.87 16.46 -4.89
CA LEU A 234 -1.97 17.30 -5.70
C LEU A 234 -2.66 18.18 -6.75
N GLU A 235 -3.89 17.86 -7.16
CA GLU A 235 -4.65 18.72 -8.08
C GLU A 235 -5.22 19.97 -7.39
N VAL A 236 -5.29 19.97 -6.05
CA VAL A 236 -5.86 21.09 -5.27
C VAL A 236 -4.84 21.74 -4.33
N ASP A 237 -3.79 21.02 -3.94
CA ASP A 237 -2.72 21.52 -3.10
C ASP A 237 -1.39 20.82 -3.46
N HIS A 238 -0.41 21.61 -3.89
CA HIS A 238 0.88 21.08 -4.29
C HIS A 238 1.79 20.74 -3.11
N HIS A 239 1.49 21.17 -1.87
CA HIS A 239 2.34 20.90 -0.72
C HIS A 239 2.41 19.41 -0.43
N ALA A 240 3.63 18.89 -0.29
CA ALA A 240 3.85 17.48 -0.05
C ALA A 240 5.15 17.22 0.73
N GLY A 241 5.20 16.05 1.37
CA GLY A 241 6.33 15.57 2.13
C GLY A 241 6.76 14.19 1.66
N LEU A 242 8.06 13.92 1.70
CA LEU A 242 8.65 12.61 1.41
C LEU A 242 9.44 12.14 2.62
N LEU A 243 9.42 10.83 2.84
CA LEU A 243 10.28 10.16 3.80
C LEU A 243 10.94 8.96 3.11
N PHE A 244 12.26 8.90 3.23
CA PHE A 244 13.10 7.78 2.81
C PHE A 244 13.83 7.23 4.03
N ILE A 245 13.93 5.91 4.10
CA ILE A 245 14.66 5.19 5.15
C ILE A 245 15.61 4.22 4.47
N ASP A 246 16.87 4.22 4.90
CA ASP A 246 17.87 3.23 4.51
C ASP A 246 17.81 2.05 5.49
N TYR A 247 16.85 1.15 5.25
CA TYR A 247 16.50 0.06 6.18
C TYR A 247 17.69 -0.90 6.42
N GLU A 248 18.31 -1.40 5.35
CA GLU A 248 19.36 -2.41 5.40
C GLU A 248 20.76 -1.84 5.59
N GLY A 249 20.99 -0.58 5.19
CA GLY A 249 22.30 0.04 5.22
C GLY A 249 22.58 0.84 6.50
N SER A 250 22.81 2.13 6.31
CA SER A 250 23.25 3.08 7.32
C SER A 250 22.23 3.35 8.42
N GLY A 251 20.94 3.03 8.21
CA GLY A 251 19.87 3.47 9.10
C GLY A 251 19.59 4.97 9.00
N ASN A 252 20.02 5.64 7.92
CA ASN A 252 19.70 7.03 7.70
C ASN A 252 18.20 7.22 7.43
N ILE A 253 17.65 8.33 7.89
CA ILE A 253 16.27 8.75 7.66
C ILE A 253 16.30 10.14 7.01
N LEU A 254 15.68 10.29 5.85
CA LEU A 254 15.61 11.54 5.11
C LEU A 254 14.16 11.99 4.99
N GLN A 255 13.86 13.14 5.58
CA GLN A 255 12.61 13.86 5.42
C GLN A 255 12.80 14.99 4.42
N VAL A 256 11.90 15.13 3.44
CA VAL A 256 11.95 16.17 2.42
C VAL A 256 10.60 16.86 2.34
N VAL A 257 10.59 18.17 2.45
CA VAL A 257 9.41 19.01 2.25
C VAL A 257 9.52 19.71 0.90
N GLY A 258 8.41 19.82 0.19
CA GLY A 258 8.40 20.39 -1.14
C GLY A 258 7.02 20.54 -1.76
N GLU A 259 7.03 20.65 -3.07
CA GLU A 259 5.84 20.74 -3.89
C GLU A 259 5.80 19.61 -4.91
N ALA A 260 4.67 18.93 -5.04
CA ALA A 260 4.48 17.83 -5.98
C ALA A 260 3.39 18.11 -7.00
N SER A 261 3.55 17.56 -8.20
CA SER A 261 2.56 17.63 -9.28
C SER A 261 2.55 16.35 -10.10
N SER A 262 1.38 16.03 -10.66
CA SER A 262 1.21 14.91 -11.58
C SER A 262 1.58 15.35 -13.00
N ASP A 263 2.62 14.74 -13.56
CA ASP A 263 3.02 14.88 -14.96
C ASP A 263 2.33 13.78 -15.78
N TRP A 264 1.37 14.20 -16.60
CA TRP A 264 0.49 13.31 -17.37
C TRP A 264 1.05 12.91 -18.74
N ASP A 265 2.09 13.61 -19.21
CA ASP A 265 2.79 13.33 -20.46
C ASP A 265 4.29 13.57 -20.27
N PRO A 266 4.96 12.77 -19.42
CA PRO A 266 6.35 13.00 -19.08
C PRO A 266 7.24 12.70 -20.28
N GLN A 267 8.12 13.65 -20.63
CA GLN A 267 9.13 13.43 -21.68
C GLN A 267 10.07 12.27 -21.35
N GLU A 268 10.34 12.06 -20.06
CA GLU A 268 11.04 10.87 -19.57
C GLU A 268 10.03 9.78 -19.24
N THR A 269 10.04 8.69 -20.00
CA THR A 269 9.18 7.55 -19.75
C THR A 269 9.73 6.67 -18.62
N PHE A 270 8.83 6.20 -17.77
CA PHE A 270 9.08 5.11 -16.83
C PHE A 270 8.45 3.84 -17.40
N GLU A 271 9.19 2.73 -17.44
CA GLU A 271 8.65 1.48 -17.96
C GLU A 271 7.48 0.98 -17.09
N GLY A 272 6.30 0.82 -17.70
CA GLY A 272 5.08 0.43 -16.99
C GLY A 272 4.29 1.58 -16.35
N SER A 273 4.68 2.84 -16.57
CA SER A 273 3.87 4.01 -16.20
C SER A 273 3.86 5.05 -17.31
N THR A 274 2.67 5.51 -17.68
CA THR A 274 2.48 6.64 -18.61
C THR A 274 2.48 7.99 -17.89
N ARG A 275 2.69 8.00 -16.57
CA ARG A 275 2.60 9.18 -15.71
C ARG A 275 3.75 9.22 -14.71
N ALA A 276 4.12 10.42 -14.30
CA ALA A 276 5.11 10.64 -13.26
C ALA A 276 4.58 11.61 -12.20
N ILE A 277 5.14 11.52 -11.00
CA ILE A 277 5.08 12.61 -10.03
C ILE A 277 6.42 13.33 -10.09
N ARG A 278 6.36 14.65 -10.23
CA ARG A 278 7.51 15.55 -10.07
C ARG A 278 7.42 16.24 -8.72
N PHE A 279 8.53 16.28 -8.01
CA PHE A 279 8.65 16.87 -6.69
C PHE A 279 9.79 17.88 -6.66
N ARG A 280 9.46 19.14 -6.36
CA ARG A 280 10.43 20.22 -6.15
C ARG A 280 10.77 20.31 -4.66
N VAL A 281 12.05 20.14 -4.33
CA VAL A 281 12.56 20.22 -2.97
C VAL A 281 12.55 21.67 -2.48
N LYS A 282 11.96 21.92 -1.30
CA LYS A 282 12.06 23.19 -0.57
C LYS A 282 13.09 23.10 0.55
N LYS A 283 13.00 22.04 1.35
CA LYS A 283 13.91 21.78 2.48
C LYS A 283 13.97 20.30 2.82
N PHE A 284 15.03 19.89 3.49
CA PHE A 284 15.20 18.53 3.98
C PHE A 284 15.76 18.49 5.40
N ARG A 285 15.54 17.38 6.09
CA ARG A 285 16.26 16.94 7.30
C ARG A 285 16.77 15.52 7.06
N LEU A 286 18.08 15.31 7.17
CA LEU A 286 18.74 14.01 7.08
C LEU A 286 19.28 13.64 8.46
N TYR A 287 18.72 12.59 9.03
CA TYR A 287 19.11 12.01 10.31
C TYR A 287 20.02 10.80 10.03
N THR A 288 21.26 10.85 10.49
CA THR A 288 22.24 9.78 10.23
C THR A 288 22.11 8.66 11.25
N GLY A 289 22.07 7.38 10.83
CA GLY A 289 22.07 6.23 11.75
C GLY A 289 20.96 6.24 12.79
N SER A 290 19.78 6.71 12.40
CA SER A 290 18.67 7.03 13.32
C SER A 290 17.51 6.03 13.29
N GLU A 291 17.44 5.15 12.30
CA GLU A 291 16.50 4.02 12.30
C GLU A 291 16.87 3.02 13.41
N PRO A 292 15.98 2.79 14.40
CA PRO A 292 16.28 2.00 15.59
C PRO A 292 16.32 0.49 15.34
N TYR A 293 15.78 0.00 14.23
CA TYR A 293 15.78 -1.42 13.91
C TYR A 293 16.78 -1.78 12.82
N GLU A 294 17.37 -2.96 12.96
CA GLU A 294 18.09 -3.60 11.87
C GLU A 294 17.09 -4.40 11.04
N TRP A 295 17.00 -4.05 9.75
CA TRP A 295 16.06 -4.68 8.83
C TRP A 295 16.78 -5.62 7.88
N LYS A 296 16.07 -6.68 7.49
CA LYS A 296 16.48 -7.59 6.43
C LYS A 296 15.42 -7.57 5.33
N LEU A 297 15.84 -7.25 4.10
CA LEU A 297 15.03 -7.48 2.91
C LEU A 297 14.85 -8.99 2.69
N ASN A 298 13.61 -9.44 2.74
CA ASN A 298 13.26 -10.84 2.46
C ASN A 298 12.88 -11.03 1.00
N ALA A 299 12.10 -10.11 0.43
CA ALA A 299 11.71 -10.17 -0.99
C ALA A 299 11.18 -8.82 -1.51
N PHE A 300 11.56 -8.45 -2.73
CA PHE A 300 10.88 -7.38 -3.45
C PHE A 300 9.43 -7.75 -3.79
N SER A 301 8.57 -6.76 -4.00
CA SER A 301 7.20 -6.95 -4.45
C SER A 301 7.18 -7.36 -5.91
N ASP A 302 6.43 -8.42 -6.24
CA ASP A 302 6.22 -8.83 -7.64
C ASP A 302 5.51 -7.76 -8.49
N TYR A 303 4.91 -6.77 -7.83
CA TYR A 303 4.22 -5.66 -8.47
C TYR A 303 5.12 -4.47 -8.74
N ASN A 304 6.40 -4.49 -8.30
CA ASN A 304 7.31 -3.38 -8.54
C ASN A 304 7.35 -3.01 -10.03
N PRO A 305 7.39 -1.71 -10.36
CA PRO A 305 7.54 -1.28 -11.74
C PRO A 305 8.84 -1.80 -12.36
N VAL A 306 8.83 -1.86 -13.68
CA VAL A 306 10.06 -2.12 -14.43
C VAL A 306 10.89 -0.83 -14.43
N VAL A 307 12.18 -0.96 -14.14
CA VAL A 307 13.14 0.14 -14.18
C VAL A 307 14.22 -0.26 -15.18
N ALA A 308 14.43 0.56 -16.23
CA ALA A 308 15.43 0.30 -17.26
C ALA A 308 16.83 0.11 -16.64
N GLY A 309 17.53 -0.95 -17.02
CA GLY A 309 18.88 -1.28 -16.53
C GLY A 309 18.92 -2.18 -15.29
N HIS A 310 17.78 -2.53 -14.69
CA HIS A 310 17.69 -3.62 -13.71
C HIS A 310 17.28 -4.91 -14.40
N ASP A 311 18.24 -5.80 -14.63
CA ASP A 311 17.97 -7.18 -15.01
C ASP A 311 17.13 -7.82 -13.91
N GLN A 312 15.86 -8.13 -14.22
CA GLN A 312 14.95 -8.80 -13.29
C GLN A 312 15.27 -10.29 -13.18
N THR A 313 16.48 -10.62 -12.72
CA THR A 313 16.95 -12.00 -12.53
C THR A 313 16.64 -12.55 -11.14
N GLY A 314 15.78 -11.89 -10.35
CA GLY A 314 15.27 -12.40 -9.08
C GLY A 314 13.81 -12.83 -9.21
N ASP A 315 13.59 -14.15 -9.29
CA ASP A 315 12.35 -14.88 -8.94
C ASP A 315 11.03 -14.08 -8.93
N ARG A 316 10.63 -13.55 -10.09
CA ARG A 316 9.19 -13.50 -10.40
C ARG A 316 8.71 -14.94 -10.30
N ALA A 317 7.88 -15.28 -9.33
CA ALA A 317 7.12 -16.52 -9.39
C ALA A 317 6.07 -16.44 -10.52
N GLY A 318 6.52 -16.40 -11.79
CA GLY A 318 5.71 -16.52 -13.01
C GLY A 318 5.89 -15.38 -14.05
N PRO A 319 5.88 -15.70 -15.38
CA PRO A 319 5.94 -14.74 -16.50
C PRO A 319 4.69 -13.84 -16.68
N PHE A 320 4.32 -13.05 -15.67
CA PHE A 320 3.21 -12.09 -15.75
C PHE A 320 3.62 -10.78 -16.43
N PRO A 321 2.68 -10.02 -17.02
CA PRO A 321 1.23 -10.29 -17.14
C PRO A 321 0.90 -11.40 -18.16
N VAL A 322 -0.25 -12.04 -18.01
CA VAL A 322 -0.74 -13.07 -18.94
C VAL A 322 -2.21 -12.85 -19.25
N GLN A 323 -2.58 -12.91 -20.52
CA GLN A 323 -4.00 -12.97 -20.89
C GLN A 323 -4.57 -14.34 -20.56
N VAL A 324 -5.66 -14.36 -19.80
CA VAL A 324 -6.39 -15.57 -19.44
C VAL A 324 -7.83 -15.45 -19.91
N LYS A 325 -8.38 -16.57 -20.39
CA LYS A 325 -9.67 -16.62 -21.05
C LYS A 325 -10.70 -17.28 -20.17
N LEU A 326 -11.84 -16.66 -19.92
CA LEU A 326 -12.93 -17.30 -19.16
C LEU A 326 -13.48 -18.49 -19.96
N VAL A 327 -13.35 -19.69 -19.45
CA VAL A 327 -13.79 -20.92 -20.14
C VAL A 327 -14.95 -21.62 -19.46
N LYS A 328 -15.23 -21.29 -18.19
CA LYS A 328 -16.38 -21.85 -17.47
C LYS A 328 -16.86 -20.92 -16.36
N VAL A 329 -18.18 -20.88 -16.19
CA VAL A 329 -18.84 -20.25 -15.03
C VAL A 329 -19.74 -21.30 -14.38
N VAL A 330 -19.62 -21.47 -13.07
CA VAL A 330 -20.43 -22.38 -12.27
C VAL A 330 -21.19 -21.57 -11.23
N LYS A 331 -22.52 -21.60 -11.28
CA LYS A 331 -23.34 -20.98 -10.24
C LYS A 331 -23.35 -21.88 -9.00
N GLU A 332 -22.73 -21.42 -7.91
CA GLU A 332 -22.62 -22.17 -6.64
C GLU A 332 -23.80 -21.85 -5.72
N SER A 333 -24.31 -20.62 -5.76
CA SER A 333 -25.55 -20.17 -5.11
C SER A 333 -26.11 -18.94 -5.82
N ASP A 334 -27.21 -18.38 -5.34
CA ASP A 334 -27.79 -17.15 -5.90
C ASP A 334 -26.87 -15.92 -5.80
N SER A 335 -25.90 -15.96 -4.88
CA SER A 335 -24.96 -14.84 -4.68
C SER A 335 -23.50 -15.22 -4.91
N VAL A 336 -23.18 -16.47 -5.29
CA VAL A 336 -21.79 -16.91 -5.51
C VAL A 336 -21.70 -17.71 -6.80
N SER A 337 -20.73 -17.35 -7.63
CA SER A 337 -20.36 -18.10 -8.83
C SER A 337 -18.85 -18.28 -8.89
N THR A 338 -18.44 -19.44 -9.38
CA THR A 338 -17.03 -19.80 -9.64
C THR A 338 -16.72 -19.55 -11.10
N PHE A 339 -15.68 -18.75 -11.35
CA PHE A 339 -15.20 -18.39 -12.69
C PHE A 339 -13.87 -19.10 -12.94
N ARG A 340 -13.81 -19.90 -14.00
CA ARG A 340 -12.63 -20.65 -14.41
C ARG A 340 -12.01 -20.02 -15.64
N PHE A 341 -10.77 -19.57 -15.51
CA PHE A 341 -9.98 -18.99 -16.58
C PHE A 341 -8.95 -20.00 -17.09
N LEU A 342 -8.82 -20.13 -18.40
CA LEU A 342 -7.75 -20.86 -19.06
C LEU A 342 -6.57 -19.90 -19.27
N ALA A 343 -5.41 -20.26 -18.75
CA ALA A 343 -4.16 -19.57 -19.04
C ALA A 343 -3.43 -20.26 -20.20
N PRO A 344 -2.70 -19.51 -21.05
CA PRO A 344 -1.97 -20.04 -22.20
C PRO A 344 -0.73 -20.86 -21.80
N ARG A 345 -0.34 -20.82 -20.53
CA ARG A 345 0.84 -21.52 -19.98
C ARG A 345 0.64 -21.83 -18.49
N PRO A 346 1.28 -22.89 -17.96
CA PRO A 346 1.22 -23.22 -16.53
C PRO A 346 1.45 -22.02 -15.62
N VAL A 347 0.56 -21.83 -14.65
CA VAL A 347 0.67 -20.84 -13.58
C VAL A 347 0.87 -21.59 -12.27
N LYS A 348 2.02 -21.39 -11.63
CA LYS A 348 2.33 -22.01 -10.34
C LYS A 348 1.71 -21.19 -9.22
N PHE A 349 1.05 -21.85 -8.29
CA PHE A 349 0.55 -21.26 -7.05
C PHE A 349 0.43 -22.33 -5.95
N LEU A 350 0.33 -21.92 -4.70
CA LEU A 350 0.04 -22.76 -3.54
C LEU A 350 -1.41 -22.57 -3.11
N PRO A 351 -2.09 -23.61 -2.60
CA PRO A 351 -3.42 -23.47 -2.02
C PRO A 351 -3.44 -22.35 -0.98
N GLY A 352 -4.45 -21.46 -1.03
CA GLY A 352 -4.55 -20.30 -0.14
C GLY A 352 -3.96 -19.00 -0.71
N GLN A 353 -3.16 -19.07 -1.77
CA GLN A 353 -2.75 -17.89 -2.54
C GLN A 353 -3.92 -17.25 -3.30
N TYR A 354 -3.73 -16.00 -3.71
CA TYR A 354 -4.69 -15.23 -4.48
C TYR A 354 -4.11 -14.79 -5.82
N ALA A 355 -4.99 -14.57 -6.79
CA ALA A 355 -4.67 -14.04 -8.10
C ALA A 355 -5.23 -12.62 -8.28
N SER A 356 -4.45 -11.77 -8.94
CA SER A 356 -4.84 -10.40 -9.30
C SER A 356 -5.18 -10.32 -10.80
N PHE A 357 -6.34 -9.76 -11.11
CA PHE A 357 -6.86 -9.66 -12.48
C PHE A 357 -7.17 -8.21 -12.82
N ASP A 358 -6.81 -7.80 -14.03
CA ASP A 358 -7.22 -6.54 -14.65
C ASP A 358 -8.32 -6.83 -15.69
N PHE A 359 -9.43 -6.11 -15.57
CA PHE A 359 -10.60 -6.15 -16.43
C PHE A 359 -10.70 -4.84 -17.19
N GLN A 360 -10.65 -4.90 -18.52
CA GLN A 360 -10.90 -3.75 -19.39
C GLN A 360 -12.30 -3.89 -19.95
N ILE A 361 -13.25 -3.09 -19.45
CA ILE A 361 -14.66 -3.18 -19.84
C ILE A 361 -15.05 -1.86 -20.50
N ALA A 362 -15.35 -1.90 -21.80
CA ALA A 362 -15.57 -0.70 -22.62
C ALA A 362 -16.57 0.31 -22.00
N GLU A 363 -17.63 -0.18 -21.36
CA GLU A 363 -18.68 0.64 -20.75
C GLU A 363 -18.36 1.12 -19.32
N LEU A 364 -17.41 0.48 -18.63
CA LEU A 364 -17.17 0.67 -17.20
C LEU A 364 -15.76 1.20 -16.87
N GLY A 365 -14.81 1.04 -17.79
CA GLY A 365 -13.39 1.36 -17.60
C GLY A 365 -12.51 0.16 -17.21
N ASP A 366 -11.30 0.47 -16.76
CA ASP A 366 -10.29 -0.51 -16.34
C ASP A 366 -10.39 -0.78 -14.82
N PHE A 367 -10.48 -2.05 -14.40
CA PHE A 367 -10.59 -2.44 -12.99
C PHE A 367 -9.58 -3.51 -12.62
N THR A 368 -8.90 -3.37 -11.48
CA THR A 368 -8.10 -4.44 -10.89
C THR A 368 -8.81 -5.05 -9.68
N ARG A 369 -8.91 -6.38 -9.61
CA ARG A 369 -9.46 -7.09 -8.46
C ARG A 369 -8.64 -8.33 -8.14
N THR A 370 -8.69 -8.72 -6.87
CA THR A 370 -7.94 -9.86 -6.34
C THR A 370 -8.89 -10.84 -5.69
N TRP A 371 -8.73 -12.14 -6.01
CA TRP A 371 -9.48 -13.22 -5.39
C TRP A 371 -8.57 -14.39 -5.03
N THR A 372 -8.86 -15.03 -3.90
CA THR A 372 -8.22 -16.30 -3.52
C THR A 372 -8.51 -17.37 -4.59
N LEU A 373 -7.47 -18.08 -5.02
CA LEU A 373 -7.62 -19.19 -5.94
C LEU A 373 -8.38 -20.33 -5.23
N SER A 374 -9.45 -20.77 -5.86
CA SER A 374 -10.45 -21.69 -5.29
C SER A 374 -10.16 -23.16 -5.61
N GLU A 375 -9.19 -23.41 -6.48
CA GLU A 375 -8.70 -24.75 -6.84
C GLU A 375 -7.43 -25.10 -6.06
N THR A 376 -7.16 -26.40 -5.90
CA THR A 376 -5.81 -26.87 -5.58
C THR A 376 -4.93 -26.65 -6.79
N ALA A 377 -3.66 -26.31 -6.58
CA ALA A 377 -2.69 -26.15 -7.67
C ALA A 377 -2.81 -27.36 -8.59
N ASN A 378 -3.26 -27.14 -9.84
CA ASN A 378 -3.44 -28.23 -10.79
C ASN A 378 -2.11 -28.97 -10.83
N SER A 379 -2.14 -30.20 -10.33
CA SER A 379 -1.04 -31.14 -10.47
C SER A 379 -0.63 -31.05 -11.93
N THR A 380 0.65 -30.81 -12.17
CA THR A 380 1.34 -30.72 -13.47
C THR A 380 1.16 -31.96 -14.37
N THR A 381 0.19 -32.82 -14.05
CA THR A 381 -0.10 -34.14 -14.61
C THR A 381 -1.41 -34.23 -15.40
N ARG A 382 -2.34 -33.25 -15.33
CA ARG A 382 -3.64 -33.32 -16.04
C ARG A 382 -3.79 -32.40 -17.26
N GLY A 383 -2.76 -31.65 -17.66
CA GLY A 383 -2.76 -30.86 -18.89
C GLY A 383 -3.65 -29.61 -18.91
N ASP A 384 -4.62 -29.48 -17.99
CA ASP A 384 -5.50 -28.31 -17.90
C ASP A 384 -4.83 -27.15 -17.15
N VAL A 385 -4.58 -26.07 -17.89
CA VAL A 385 -3.93 -24.85 -17.41
C VAL A 385 -4.98 -23.84 -16.94
N THR A 386 -5.79 -24.23 -15.96
CA THR A 386 -6.90 -23.40 -15.48
C THR A 386 -6.59 -22.68 -14.18
N LEU A 387 -7.38 -21.64 -13.87
CA LEU A 387 -7.40 -20.88 -12.62
C LEU A 387 -8.85 -20.65 -12.22
N GLU A 388 -9.21 -20.97 -10.98
CA GLU A 388 -10.57 -20.74 -10.46
C GLU A 388 -10.63 -19.67 -9.38
N ILE A 389 -11.63 -18.79 -9.50
CA ILE A 389 -11.98 -17.82 -8.45
C ILE A 389 -13.46 -17.91 -8.12
N SER A 390 -13.78 -17.96 -6.83
CA SER A 390 -15.16 -17.91 -6.32
C SER A 390 -15.53 -16.48 -5.94
N VAL A 391 -16.45 -15.88 -6.69
CA VAL A 391 -16.83 -14.48 -6.53
C VAL A 391 -18.22 -14.36 -5.93
N LYS A 392 -18.35 -13.67 -4.79
CA LYS A 392 -19.65 -13.28 -4.24
C LYS A 392 -20.14 -12.01 -4.92
N ARG A 393 -21.43 -11.96 -5.25
CA ARG A 393 -22.13 -10.69 -5.45
C ARG A 393 -21.97 -9.82 -4.20
N LYS A 394 -21.40 -8.65 -4.38
CA LYS A 394 -21.42 -7.58 -3.39
C LYS A 394 -22.50 -6.60 -3.83
N PRO A 395 -23.51 -6.28 -3.01
CA PRO A 395 -24.46 -5.22 -3.33
C PRO A 395 -23.72 -3.96 -3.79
N GLY A 396 -24.00 -3.55 -5.04
CA GLY A 396 -23.36 -2.47 -5.81
C GLY A 396 -21.83 -2.56 -6.01
N GLY A 397 -21.25 -3.76 -5.97
CA GLY A 397 -19.92 -4.01 -6.52
C GLY A 397 -19.96 -4.03 -8.06
N VAL A 398 -19.02 -3.39 -8.74
CA VAL A 398 -19.03 -3.25 -10.21
C VAL A 398 -18.57 -4.54 -10.84
N ILE A 399 -17.32 -4.96 -10.58
CA ILE A 399 -16.78 -6.18 -11.19
C ILE A 399 -17.44 -7.45 -10.66
N SER A 400 -17.76 -7.51 -9.36
CA SER A 400 -18.41 -8.70 -8.81
C SER A 400 -19.81 -8.94 -9.35
N ASN A 401 -20.62 -7.90 -9.60
CA ASN A 401 -21.93 -8.07 -10.24
C ASN A 401 -21.80 -8.20 -11.74
N TRP A 402 -20.92 -7.42 -12.39
CA TRP A 402 -20.64 -7.55 -13.82
C TRP A 402 -20.21 -8.96 -14.19
N LEU A 403 -19.32 -9.58 -13.40
CA LEU A 403 -18.93 -10.98 -13.61
C LEU A 403 -20.14 -11.91 -13.57
N HIS A 404 -21.09 -11.70 -12.66
CA HIS A 404 -22.28 -12.55 -12.59
C HIS A 404 -23.33 -12.24 -13.65
N ASP A 405 -23.42 -11.00 -14.12
CA ASP A 405 -24.50 -10.51 -14.98
C ASP A 405 -24.12 -10.49 -16.47
N LYS A 406 -22.83 -10.32 -16.77
CA LYS A 406 -22.33 -9.95 -18.10
C LYS A 406 -21.08 -10.71 -18.55
N ALA A 407 -20.42 -11.48 -17.67
CA ALA A 407 -19.29 -12.28 -18.12
C ALA A 407 -19.75 -13.37 -19.07
N GLU A 408 -19.16 -13.39 -20.25
CA GLU A 408 -19.43 -14.39 -21.28
C GLU A 408 -18.23 -15.31 -21.44
N LEU A 409 -18.51 -16.58 -21.74
CA LEU A 409 -17.44 -17.52 -22.06
C LEU A 409 -16.65 -17.00 -23.25
N GLY A 410 -15.34 -17.07 -23.11
CA GLY A 410 -14.38 -16.61 -24.10
C GLY A 410 -13.86 -15.19 -23.86
N MET A 411 -14.40 -14.44 -22.88
CA MET A 411 -13.82 -13.15 -22.51
C MET A 411 -12.38 -13.30 -22.03
N GLU A 412 -11.53 -12.33 -22.37
CA GLU A 412 -10.13 -12.29 -21.93
C GLU A 412 -9.94 -11.23 -20.86
N VAL A 413 -9.13 -11.57 -19.85
CA VAL A 413 -8.72 -10.67 -18.77
C VAL A 413 -7.24 -10.84 -18.52
N THR A 414 -6.59 -9.80 -18.01
CA THR A 414 -5.17 -9.85 -17.75
C THR A 414 -4.91 -10.33 -16.32
N LEU A 415 -4.31 -11.50 -16.18
CA LEU A 415 -3.76 -11.99 -14.92
C LEU A 415 -2.42 -11.28 -14.67
N THR A 416 -2.37 -10.45 -13.63
CA THR A 416 -1.23 -9.60 -13.31
C THR A 416 -0.26 -10.21 -12.30
N GLY A 417 -0.69 -11.23 -11.55
CA GLY A 417 0.19 -11.96 -10.65
C GLY A 417 -0.54 -12.90 -9.70
N ILE A 418 0.24 -13.79 -9.08
CA ILE A 418 -0.16 -14.63 -7.94
C ILE A 418 0.53 -14.08 -6.69
N GLY A 419 -0.17 -13.99 -5.57
CA GLY A 419 0.39 -13.54 -4.31
C GLY A 419 -0.20 -14.24 -3.09
N GLY A 420 0.35 -13.93 -1.93
CA GLY A 420 -0.01 -14.55 -0.64
C GLY A 420 1.05 -15.55 -0.19
N ASP A 421 1.40 -15.51 1.08
CA ASP A 421 2.29 -16.49 1.70
C ASP A 421 1.41 -17.60 2.28
N CYS A 422 1.47 -18.79 1.68
CA CYS A 422 0.86 -19.99 2.27
C CYS A 422 1.91 -21.08 2.28
N GLU A 423 2.43 -21.41 3.46
CA GLU A 423 3.37 -22.52 3.60
C GLU A 423 2.61 -23.85 3.47
N PRO A 424 3.14 -24.84 2.72
CA PRO A 424 2.60 -26.18 2.73
C PRO A 424 2.69 -26.74 4.15
N LEU A 425 1.56 -27.20 4.71
CA LEU A 425 1.55 -27.91 5.98
C LEU A 425 2.39 -29.20 5.82
N ALA A 426 3.27 -29.46 6.79
CA ALA A 426 4.13 -30.64 6.81
C ALA A 426 3.31 -31.95 6.67
N ALA A 427 3.92 -32.98 6.08
CA ALA A 427 3.30 -34.26 5.70
C ALA A 427 2.87 -35.17 6.88
N THR A 428 2.62 -34.61 8.06
CA THR A 428 2.18 -35.34 9.25
C THR A 428 0.66 -35.18 9.39
N PRO A 429 -0.11 -36.27 9.54
CA PRO A 429 -1.56 -36.16 9.72
C PRO A 429 -1.88 -35.41 11.02
N MET A 430 -2.40 -34.19 10.88
CA MET A 430 -2.91 -33.37 11.98
C MET A 430 -4.42 -33.17 11.83
N LEU A 431 -5.14 -33.16 12.96
CA LEU A 431 -6.55 -32.80 12.99
C LEU A 431 -6.67 -31.27 12.86
N PHE A 432 -7.31 -30.80 11.79
CA PHE A 432 -7.52 -29.37 11.55
C PHE A 432 -8.97 -28.96 11.79
N LEU A 433 -9.17 -27.88 12.55
CA LEU A 433 -10.46 -27.18 12.64
C LEU A 433 -10.42 -25.97 11.71
N LEU A 434 -11.14 -26.03 10.60
CA LEU A 434 -11.31 -24.92 9.66
C LEU A 434 -12.63 -24.19 9.97
N ILE A 435 -12.55 -22.98 10.52
CA ILE A 435 -13.72 -22.15 10.83
C ILE A 435 -13.97 -21.19 9.66
N ARG A 436 -15.20 -21.17 9.13
CA ARG A 436 -15.59 -20.43 7.90
C ARG A 436 -16.65 -19.36 8.16
N ASN A 437 -16.50 -18.21 7.50
CA ASN A 437 -17.57 -17.25 7.19
C ASN A 437 -17.44 -16.79 5.71
N GLY A 438 -18.39 -17.13 4.83
CA GLY A 438 -18.41 -16.60 3.44
C GLY A 438 -17.91 -17.54 2.32
N THR A 439 -17.26 -17.02 1.27
CA THR A 439 -17.11 -17.63 -0.09
C THR A 439 -16.09 -18.74 -0.29
N ARG A 440 -15.29 -19.13 0.71
CA ARG A 440 -14.21 -20.11 0.48
C ARG A 440 -14.75 -21.55 0.41
N ARG A 441 -14.43 -22.25 -0.67
CA ARG A 441 -14.74 -23.67 -0.91
C ARG A 441 -13.60 -24.55 -0.37
N ILE A 442 -13.94 -25.71 0.19
CA ILE A 442 -13.00 -26.79 0.50
C ILE A 442 -13.51 -28.00 -0.26
N ASP A 443 -12.78 -28.44 -1.28
CA ASP A 443 -13.02 -29.77 -1.83
C ASP A 443 -12.33 -30.80 -0.92
N ARG A 444 -12.98 -31.94 -0.68
CA ARG A 444 -12.52 -33.01 0.20
C ARG A 444 -11.04 -33.32 -0.08
N LEU A 445 -10.18 -33.13 0.91
CA LEU A 445 -8.88 -33.80 0.96
C LEU A 445 -9.20 -35.30 0.97
N ALA A 446 -9.01 -35.97 -0.16
CA ALA A 446 -9.04 -37.42 -0.18
C ALA A 446 -7.89 -37.89 0.72
N ALA A 447 -8.21 -38.56 1.81
CA ALA A 447 -7.25 -39.38 2.52
C ALA A 447 -6.77 -40.45 1.53
N ASN A 448 -5.46 -40.48 1.24
CA ASN A 448 -4.83 -41.68 0.72
C ASN A 448 -4.70 -42.70 1.84
#